data_AF-A0A9P9J374-F1
#
_entry.id   AF-A0A9P9J374-F1
#
_cell.length_a   1.000
_cell.length_b   1.000
_cell.length_c   1.000
_cell.angle_alpha   90.00
_cell.angle_beta   90.00
_cell.angle_gamma   90.00
#
_symmetry.space_group_name_H-M   'P 1'
#
loop_
_entity.id
_entity.type
_entity.pdbx_description
1 polymer ?
#
loop_
_entity_poly.entity_id
_entity_poly.type
_entity_poly.pdbx_seq_one_letter_code
_entity_poly.pdbx_strand_id
1 'polypeptide(L)'
;MPCANMHANKVAREDAALRVVSLQKLVEGDGDTNTQLLRACTDLGFFYLDCRDVASGRVMEEVQSMYQLATSFYDLQQGEKLEWFVDRDHDEDLVLGYKPAGHGNGPVVGKKDGFEGLMLFEQPILGIEDPAAFPGPEVIARQLDPLKKAVSSFREISILLLSRISSALGLDKSRSYEQYHRKNAVCPTALGLLKYTLADLEPDKVGQIAHTDAGSLSIVFTEVAGLQVLKPKEEEWYYIAPKPGHAVVNIGDALRFISGGVLESSLHRIIPHKDEKDRHKYSIVYLLRPEMDAEFTDTEGRTWKGLEWTNKKHAVFRASAKEQAQGTYLTGRDGYVGHWDPETDREGQTIAIE
;
A
#
# COMPACT_ATOMS: atom_id res chain seq x y z
N MET A 1 11.78 -8.44 -36.00
CA MET A 1 10.68 -7.45 -36.03
C MET A 1 10.54 -6.93 -34.61
N PRO A 2 10.64 -5.63 -34.34
CA PRO A 2 10.46 -5.13 -32.98
C PRO A 2 8.99 -5.26 -32.61
N CYS A 3 8.68 -5.97 -31.52
CA CYS A 3 7.35 -5.93 -30.91
C CYS A 3 7.02 -4.47 -30.62
N ALA A 4 5.94 -3.97 -31.19
CA ALA A 4 5.37 -2.71 -30.75
C ALA A 4 5.03 -2.85 -29.26
N ASN A 5 5.61 -1.99 -28.43
CA ASN A 5 5.19 -1.81 -27.04
C ASN A 5 3.73 -1.31 -27.06
N MET A 6 2.77 -2.22 -27.03
CA MET A 6 1.40 -1.90 -26.60
C MET A 6 1.49 -1.64 -25.10
N HIS A 7 1.72 -0.37 -24.74
CA HIS A 7 1.65 0.05 -23.36
C HIS A 7 0.19 -0.06 -22.90
N ALA A 8 -0.05 -0.91 -21.91
CA ALA A 8 -1.32 -1.08 -21.22
C ALA A 8 -1.77 0.27 -20.62
N ASN A 9 -2.49 1.06 -21.40
CA ASN A 9 -2.96 2.39 -21.01
C ASN A 9 -4.48 2.43 -20.78
N LYS A 10 -5.20 1.38 -21.22
CA LYS A 10 -6.67 1.35 -21.17
C LYS A 10 -7.17 0.96 -19.78
N VAL A 11 -8.26 1.59 -19.37
CA VAL A 11 -9.02 1.20 -18.19
C VAL A 11 -10.18 0.28 -18.59
N ALA A 12 -10.25 -0.87 -17.93
CA ALA A 12 -11.31 -1.84 -18.11
C ALA A 12 -12.66 -1.27 -17.65
N ARG A 13 -13.74 -1.72 -18.31
CA ARG A 13 -15.12 -1.33 -17.97
C ARG A 13 -15.68 -2.04 -16.73
N GLU A 14 -15.04 -3.13 -16.34
CA GLU A 14 -15.43 -3.98 -15.21
C GLU A 14 -14.47 -3.79 -14.02
N ASP A 15 -14.98 -4.09 -12.82
CA ASP A 15 -14.17 -4.11 -11.59
C ASP A 15 -13.16 -5.27 -11.61
N ALA A 16 -12.10 -5.15 -10.83
CA ALA A 16 -11.10 -6.19 -10.67
C ALA A 16 -11.67 -7.52 -10.14
N ALA A 17 -12.86 -7.49 -9.51
CA ALA A 17 -13.58 -8.63 -8.97
C ALA A 17 -12.74 -9.43 -7.97
N LEU A 18 -12.15 -8.72 -7.00
CA LEU A 18 -11.26 -9.33 -6.02
C LEU A 18 -11.99 -10.37 -5.17
N ARG A 19 -11.26 -11.44 -4.81
CA ARG A 19 -11.75 -12.45 -3.87
C ARG A 19 -11.95 -11.85 -2.49
N VAL A 20 -12.96 -12.30 -1.77
CA VAL A 20 -13.21 -11.91 -0.37
C VAL A 20 -12.73 -13.03 0.55
N VAL A 21 -11.86 -12.69 1.49
CA VAL A 21 -11.33 -13.60 2.51
C VAL A 21 -11.80 -13.11 3.87
N SER A 22 -12.41 -13.98 4.68
CA SER A 22 -12.93 -13.61 6.01
C SER A 22 -11.83 -13.61 7.07
N LEU A 23 -11.61 -12.46 7.73
CA LEU A 23 -10.63 -12.37 8.83
C LEU A 23 -11.02 -13.27 10.00
N GLN A 24 -12.30 -13.31 10.36
CA GLN A 24 -12.80 -14.14 11.47
C GLN A 24 -12.53 -15.63 11.20
N LYS A 25 -12.82 -16.12 9.99
CA LYS A 25 -12.53 -17.52 9.62
C LYS A 25 -11.03 -17.83 9.61
N LEU A 26 -10.18 -16.88 9.22
CA LEU A 26 -8.73 -17.02 9.33
C LEU A 26 -8.28 -17.13 10.80
N VAL A 27 -8.89 -16.36 11.71
CA VAL A 27 -8.63 -16.46 13.16
C VAL A 27 -9.02 -17.85 13.67
N GLU A 28 -10.19 -18.35 13.27
CA GLU A 28 -10.69 -19.68 13.61
C GLU A 28 -9.89 -20.83 12.98
N GLY A 29 -9.04 -20.54 11.99
CA GLY A 29 -8.19 -21.52 11.32
C GLY A 29 -8.91 -22.34 10.27
N ASP A 30 -9.98 -21.82 9.67
CA ASP A 30 -10.75 -22.47 8.62
C ASP A 30 -9.88 -22.83 7.40
N GLY A 31 -9.82 -24.13 7.07
CA GLY A 31 -8.94 -24.65 6.02
C GLY A 31 -9.31 -24.19 4.62
N ASP A 32 -10.60 -24.05 4.34
CA ASP A 32 -11.10 -23.58 3.04
C ASP A 32 -10.74 -22.10 2.83
N THR A 33 -10.91 -21.27 3.87
CA THR A 33 -10.50 -19.86 3.85
C THR A 33 -8.99 -19.71 3.69
N ASN A 34 -8.17 -20.56 4.33
CA ASN A 34 -6.71 -20.57 4.12
C ASN A 34 -6.35 -20.89 2.66
N THR A 35 -7.06 -21.83 2.04
CA THR A 35 -6.88 -22.18 0.63
C THR A 35 -7.28 -21.03 -0.30
N GLN A 36 -8.38 -20.34 0.00
CA GLN A 36 -8.82 -19.17 -0.75
C GLN A 36 -7.82 -18.00 -0.63
N LEU A 37 -7.29 -17.77 0.57
CA LEU A 37 -6.22 -16.79 0.80
C LEU A 37 -5.01 -17.09 -0.08
N LEU A 38 -4.49 -18.32 -0.03
CA LEU A 38 -3.34 -18.71 -0.86
C LEU A 38 -3.61 -18.52 -2.36
N ARG A 39 -4.79 -18.89 -2.85
CA ARG A 39 -5.19 -18.67 -4.25
C ARG A 39 -5.23 -17.19 -4.61
N ALA A 40 -5.76 -16.34 -3.74
CA ALA A 40 -5.77 -14.91 -4.00
C ALA A 40 -4.35 -14.31 -4.07
N CYS A 41 -3.45 -14.76 -3.19
CA CYS A 41 -2.06 -14.32 -3.17
C CYS A 41 -1.23 -14.84 -4.36
N THR A 42 -1.57 -16.00 -4.92
CA THR A 42 -0.84 -16.62 -6.05
C THR A 42 -1.36 -16.16 -7.41
N ASP A 43 -2.66 -15.89 -7.56
CA ASP A 43 -3.25 -15.50 -8.84
C ASP A 43 -3.00 -14.03 -9.19
N LEU A 44 -3.44 -13.13 -8.31
CA LEU A 44 -3.39 -11.68 -8.52
C LEU A 44 -2.54 -10.97 -7.46
N GLY A 45 -2.42 -11.56 -6.27
CA GLY A 45 -1.78 -10.87 -5.16
C GLY A 45 -2.61 -9.75 -4.56
N PHE A 46 -3.91 -9.65 -4.90
CA PHE A 46 -4.88 -8.71 -4.33
C PHE A 46 -6.14 -9.45 -3.87
N PHE A 47 -6.68 -9.05 -2.72
CA PHE A 47 -7.97 -9.55 -2.21
C PHE A 47 -8.63 -8.55 -1.28
N TYR A 48 -9.94 -8.69 -1.09
CA TYR A 48 -10.63 -8.07 0.03
C TYR A 48 -10.48 -8.93 1.29
N LEU A 49 -10.10 -8.31 2.39
CA LEU A 49 -10.18 -8.90 3.72
C LEU A 49 -11.44 -8.37 4.41
N ASP A 50 -12.40 -9.25 4.71
CA ASP A 50 -13.61 -8.89 5.46
C ASP A 50 -13.30 -8.77 6.95
N CYS A 51 -13.37 -7.55 7.46
CA CYS A 51 -13.02 -7.19 8.84
C CYS A 51 -14.24 -7.00 9.74
N ARG A 52 -15.46 -7.22 9.23
CA ARG A 52 -16.73 -6.91 9.94
C ARG A 52 -17.03 -7.87 11.08
N ASP A 53 -16.73 -9.16 10.87
CA ASP A 53 -17.21 -10.24 11.74
C ASP A 53 -16.22 -10.64 12.84
N VAL A 54 -15.12 -9.91 13.01
CA VAL A 54 -14.22 -10.16 14.14
C VAL A 54 -14.98 -9.85 15.42
N ALA A 55 -15.11 -10.82 16.32
CA ALA A 55 -16.09 -10.88 17.43
C ALA A 55 -16.21 -9.64 18.34
N SER A 56 -15.33 -8.64 18.22
CA SER A 56 -15.34 -7.39 18.98
C SER A 56 -15.60 -6.13 18.14
N GLY A 57 -15.74 -6.20 16.81
CA GLY A 57 -15.84 -5.03 15.92
C GLY A 57 -14.61 -4.11 15.91
N ARG A 58 -13.57 -4.45 16.70
CA ARG A 58 -12.45 -3.57 17.05
C ARG A 58 -11.70 -3.01 15.84
N VAL A 59 -11.53 -3.81 14.80
CA VAL A 59 -10.77 -3.40 13.61
C VAL A 59 -11.43 -2.21 12.94
N MET A 60 -12.77 -2.21 12.88
CA MET A 60 -13.51 -1.10 12.28
C MET A 60 -13.48 0.16 13.14
N GLU A 61 -13.50 0.03 14.48
CA GLU A 61 -13.35 1.17 15.40
C GLU A 61 -11.95 1.81 15.31
N GLU A 62 -10.92 0.96 15.19
CA GLU A 62 -9.53 1.39 15.01
C GLU A 62 -9.34 2.10 13.65
N VAL A 63 -9.93 1.56 12.57
CA VAL A 63 -9.94 2.21 11.24
C VAL A 63 -10.64 3.56 11.28
N GLN A 64 -11.81 3.67 11.92
CA GLN A 64 -12.52 4.94 12.06
C GLN A 64 -11.70 5.97 12.85
N SER A 65 -11.01 5.53 13.90
CA SER A 65 -10.08 6.39 14.65
C SER A 65 -8.94 6.91 13.75
N MET A 66 -8.42 6.09 12.84
CA MET A 66 -7.37 6.51 11.88
C MET A 66 -7.89 7.48 10.82
N TYR A 67 -9.15 7.37 10.38
CA TYR A 67 -9.77 8.39 9.52
C TYR A 67 -9.95 9.73 10.25
N GLN A 68 -10.35 9.71 11.52
CA GLN A 68 -10.46 10.91 12.34
C GLN A 68 -9.09 11.57 12.55
N LEU A 69 -8.05 10.78 12.83
CA LEU A 69 -6.67 11.26 12.90
C LEU A 69 -6.20 11.88 11.59
N ALA A 70 -6.42 11.20 10.45
CA ALA A 70 -6.06 11.72 9.14
C ALA A 70 -6.75 13.06 8.89
N THR A 71 -8.07 13.13 9.08
CA THR A 71 -8.85 14.36 8.89
C THR A 71 -8.33 15.49 9.78
N SER A 72 -8.14 15.23 11.08
CA SER A 72 -7.63 16.23 12.03
C SER A 72 -6.24 16.76 11.66
N PHE A 73 -5.37 15.89 11.16
CA PHE A 73 -4.04 16.29 10.70
C PHE A 73 -4.10 17.11 9.41
N TYR A 74 -4.94 16.71 8.45
CA TYR A 74 -5.04 17.40 7.17
C TYR A 74 -5.83 18.72 7.22
N ASP A 75 -6.57 18.96 8.30
CA ASP A 75 -7.22 20.24 8.62
C ASP A 75 -6.25 21.27 9.25
N LEU A 76 -5.04 20.86 9.64
CA LEU A 76 -4.00 21.77 10.12
C LEU A 76 -3.57 22.77 9.03
N GLN A 77 -3.03 23.91 9.46
CA GLN A 77 -2.48 24.88 8.52
C GLN A 77 -1.30 24.27 7.76
N GLN A 78 -1.13 24.66 6.50
CA GLN A 78 -0.07 24.12 5.65
C GLN A 78 1.33 24.30 6.26
N GLY A 79 1.58 25.41 6.97
CA GLY A 79 2.84 25.66 7.66
C GLY A 79 3.14 24.61 8.74
N GLU A 80 2.15 24.26 9.57
CA GLU A 80 2.30 23.25 10.63
C GLU A 80 2.59 21.86 10.05
N LYS A 81 1.93 21.49 8.95
CA LYS A 81 2.23 20.23 8.24
C LYS A 81 3.65 20.21 7.69
N LEU A 82 4.13 21.34 7.16
CA LEU A 82 5.47 21.44 6.55
C LEU A 82 6.62 21.43 7.56
N GLU A 83 6.38 21.71 8.84
CA GLU A 83 7.38 21.48 9.91
C GLU A 83 7.77 20.01 10.01
N TRP A 84 6.89 19.11 9.56
CA TRP A 84 7.07 17.66 9.53
C TRP A 84 7.53 17.14 8.16
N PHE A 85 7.96 18.01 7.25
CA PHE A 85 8.36 17.60 5.92
C PHE A 85 9.57 16.65 5.93
N VAL A 86 9.43 15.48 5.30
CA VAL A 86 10.51 14.50 5.12
C VAL A 86 10.68 14.16 3.65
N ASP A 87 11.91 14.36 3.15
CA ASP A 87 12.32 14.10 1.77
C ASP A 87 13.68 13.40 1.72
N ARG A 88 13.78 12.30 2.45
CA ARG A 88 14.98 11.48 2.50
C ARG A 88 14.62 10.01 2.64
N ASP A 89 15.61 9.14 2.40
CA ASP A 89 15.44 7.71 2.60
C ASP A 89 15.16 7.38 4.06
N HIS A 90 14.56 6.20 4.27
CA HIS A 90 14.43 5.65 5.60
C HIS A 90 15.79 5.07 5.96
N ASP A 91 16.62 5.86 6.63
CA ASP A 91 17.83 5.35 7.27
C ASP A 91 17.45 4.58 8.55
N GLU A 92 18.43 4.28 9.38
CA GLU A 92 18.23 3.53 10.61
C GLU A 92 17.30 4.26 11.61
N ASP A 93 17.09 5.57 11.46
CA ASP A 93 16.35 6.39 12.43
C ASP A 93 14.82 6.39 12.21
N LEU A 94 14.31 5.77 11.12
CA LEU A 94 12.88 5.59 10.83
C LEU A 94 12.01 6.84 11.09
N VAL A 95 12.36 7.94 10.44
CA VAL A 95 11.78 9.27 10.69
C VAL A 95 10.28 9.33 10.35
N LEU A 96 9.45 9.76 11.32
CA LEU A 96 8.04 10.10 11.11
C LEU A 96 7.93 11.37 10.27
N GLY A 97 7.03 11.44 9.31
CA GLY A 97 7.04 12.58 8.40
C GLY A 97 5.84 12.78 7.50
N TYR A 98 5.77 13.98 6.96
CA TYR A 98 4.78 14.46 6.01
C TYR A 98 5.44 14.72 4.65
N LYS A 99 4.70 14.41 3.59
CA LYS A 99 5.04 14.70 2.20
C LYS A 99 3.86 15.44 1.55
N PRO A 100 4.05 16.66 1.02
CA PRO A 100 3.00 17.40 0.34
C PRO A 100 2.67 16.81 -1.04
N ALA A 101 1.48 17.14 -1.54
CA ALA A 101 1.07 16.82 -2.90
C ALA A 101 1.93 17.56 -3.94
N GLY A 102 2.22 16.86 -5.03
CA GLY A 102 2.98 17.42 -6.14
C GLY A 102 4.50 17.27 -6.02
N HIS A 103 4.97 16.58 -4.98
CA HIS A 103 6.41 16.40 -4.72
C HIS A 103 7.05 15.39 -5.68
N GLY A 104 6.37 14.27 -5.95
CA GLY A 104 6.82 13.21 -6.86
C GLY A 104 6.18 13.29 -8.26
N ASN A 105 6.57 12.35 -9.13
CA ASN A 105 5.99 12.23 -10.47
C ASN A 105 4.56 11.69 -10.38
N GLY A 106 3.67 12.20 -11.24
CA GLY A 106 2.29 11.74 -11.35
C GLY A 106 2.12 10.64 -12.40
N PRO A 107 0.96 9.96 -12.42
CA PRO A 107 0.65 8.93 -13.40
C PRO A 107 0.46 9.52 -14.81
N VAL A 108 0.23 10.84 -14.95
CA VAL A 108 0.13 11.51 -16.26
C VAL A 108 1.50 12.08 -16.62
N VAL A 109 1.94 11.83 -17.87
CA VAL A 109 3.24 12.31 -18.38
C VAL A 109 3.42 13.81 -18.13
N GLY A 110 4.52 14.18 -17.48
CA GLY A 110 4.87 15.58 -17.20
C GLY A 110 4.09 16.22 -16.04
N LYS A 111 3.12 15.53 -15.45
CA LYS A 111 2.38 16.00 -14.27
C LYS A 111 2.99 15.46 -12.98
N LYS A 112 2.59 16.07 -11.86
CA LYS A 112 3.02 15.66 -10.53
C LYS A 112 1.97 14.78 -9.86
N ASP A 113 2.39 14.08 -8.81
CA ASP A 113 1.45 13.28 -8.02
C ASP A 113 0.39 14.16 -7.34
N GLY A 114 -0.77 13.57 -7.08
CA GLY A 114 -1.92 14.22 -6.47
C GLY A 114 -2.22 13.65 -5.10
N PHE A 115 -1.22 13.53 -4.24
CA PHE A 115 -1.46 13.09 -2.86
C PHE A 115 -0.48 13.67 -1.85
N GLU A 116 -1.03 14.07 -0.72
CA GLU A 116 -0.30 14.27 0.52
C GLU A 116 -0.16 12.92 1.26
N GLY A 117 0.93 12.71 1.98
CA GLY A 117 1.14 11.51 2.78
C GLY A 117 1.75 11.82 4.14
N LEU A 118 1.13 11.32 5.20
CA LEU A 118 1.70 11.28 6.55
C LEU A 118 2.14 9.83 6.84
N MET A 119 3.44 9.61 6.97
CA MET A 119 4.04 8.32 7.26
C MET A 119 4.43 8.23 8.73
N LEU A 120 3.87 7.24 9.41
CA LEU A 120 4.09 6.99 10.83
C LEU A 120 4.66 5.57 11.00
N PHE A 121 5.94 5.48 11.38
CA PHE A 121 6.65 4.21 11.60
C PHE A 121 6.20 3.53 12.89
N GLU A 122 5.89 2.24 12.77
CA GLU A 122 5.33 1.44 13.87
C GLU A 122 6.21 1.47 15.12
N GLN A 123 7.50 1.16 14.99
CA GLN A 123 8.38 1.01 16.15
C GLN A 123 8.60 2.32 16.90
N PRO A 124 8.89 3.46 16.24
CA PRO A 124 8.89 4.77 16.90
C PRO A 124 7.58 5.08 17.62
N ILE A 125 6.42 4.87 16.99
CA ILE A 125 5.11 5.12 17.63
C ILE A 125 4.93 4.27 18.89
N LEU A 126 5.20 2.97 18.79
CA LEU A 126 5.01 2.04 19.91
C LEU A 126 5.97 2.33 21.07
N GLY A 127 7.14 2.90 20.79
CA GLY A 127 8.16 3.26 21.78
C GLY A 127 7.88 4.54 22.58
N ILE A 128 6.92 5.39 22.16
CA ILE A 128 6.60 6.64 22.86
C ILE A 128 5.67 6.35 24.03
N GLU A 129 6.14 6.33 25.27
CA GLU A 129 5.30 6.03 26.45
C GLU A 129 4.36 7.17 26.85
N ASP A 130 4.85 8.41 26.81
CA ASP A 130 4.10 9.61 27.17
C ASP A 130 3.67 10.37 25.91
N PRO A 131 2.36 10.61 25.68
CA PRO A 131 1.88 11.46 24.59
C PRO A 131 2.56 12.83 24.52
N ALA A 132 2.96 13.42 25.65
CA ALA A 132 3.67 14.70 25.68
C ALA A 132 5.08 14.63 25.07
N ALA A 133 5.65 13.44 24.92
CA ALA A 133 6.93 13.19 24.26
C ALA A 133 6.79 12.94 22.75
N PHE A 134 5.58 12.96 22.19
CA PHE A 134 5.39 12.82 20.74
C PHE A 134 6.04 14.02 20.02
N PRO A 135 6.91 13.81 19.02
CA PRO A 135 7.78 14.88 18.49
C PRO A 135 7.05 15.87 17.55
N GLY A 136 5.72 15.96 17.60
CA GLY A 136 4.91 16.51 16.51
C GLY A 136 3.58 17.14 16.87
N PRO A 137 2.70 17.33 15.86
CA PRO A 137 1.44 18.02 16.03
C PRO A 137 0.61 17.40 17.15
N GLU A 138 0.04 18.28 17.99
CA GLU A 138 -0.72 17.87 19.16
C GLU A 138 -1.91 16.97 18.80
N VAL A 139 -2.45 17.11 17.57
CA VAL A 139 -3.53 16.26 17.06
C VAL A 139 -3.14 14.78 16.97
N ILE A 140 -1.86 14.46 16.70
CA ILE A 140 -1.36 13.08 16.69
C ILE A 140 -1.07 12.63 18.12
N ALA A 141 -0.43 13.48 18.93
CA ALA A 141 -0.15 13.19 20.33
C ALA A 141 -1.41 12.80 21.11
N ARG A 142 -2.51 13.56 20.95
CA ARG A 142 -3.82 13.28 21.57
C ARG A 142 -4.45 11.95 21.13
N GLN A 143 -4.03 11.39 20.00
CA GLN A 143 -4.53 10.13 19.46
C GLN A 143 -3.49 9.00 19.52
N LEU A 144 -2.42 9.15 20.32
CA LEU A 144 -1.34 8.17 20.40
C LEU A 144 -1.85 6.78 20.82
N ASP A 145 -2.77 6.70 21.78
CA ASP A 145 -3.33 5.42 22.24
C ASP A 145 -4.16 4.70 21.15
N PRO A 146 -5.16 5.36 20.51
CA PRO A 146 -5.82 4.79 19.32
C PRO A 146 -4.86 4.39 18.21
N LEU A 147 -3.85 5.22 17.92
CA LEU A 147 -2.84 4.95 16.89
C LEU A 147 -2.04 3.68 17.21
N LYS A 148 -1.54 3.54 18.44
CA LYS A 148 -0.81 2.34 18.89
C LYS A 148 -1.66 1.08 18.79
N LYS A 149 -2.95 1.16 19.16
CA LYS A 149 -3.89 0.04 19.06
C LYS A 149 -4.08 -0.38 17.60
N ALA A 150 -4.37 0.57 16.71
CA ALA A 150 -4.56 0.30 15.29
C ALA A 150 -3.32 -0.34 14.65
N VAL A 151 -2.15 0.25 14.87
CA VAL A 151 -0.87 -0.28 14.36
C VAL A 151 -0.60 -1.70 14.88
N SER A 152 -0.84 -1.96 16.17
CA SER A 152 -0.67 -3.30 16.74
C SER A 152 -1.62 -4.32 16.13
N SER A 153 -2.91 -3.98 16.00
CA SER A 153 -3.90 -4.86 15.38
C SER A 153 -3.59 -5.14 13.90
N PHE A 154 -3.18 -4.13 13.13
CA PHE A 154 -2.79 -4.33 11.73
C PHE A 154 -1.55 -5.21 11.61
N ARG A 155 -0.59 -5.11 12.55
CA ARG A 155 0.53 -6.06 12.64
C ARG A 155 0.05 -7.47 12.92
N GLU A 156 -0.82 -7.67 13.92
CA GLU A 156 -1.35 -8.98 14.29
C GLU A 156 -2.07 -9.65 13.11
N ILE A 157 -2.91 -8.91 12.40
CA ILE A 157 -3.59 -9.37 11.18
C ILE A 157 -2.57 -9.75 10.11
N SER A 158 -1.56 -8.91 9.89
CA SER A 158 -0.50 -9.16 8.90
C SER A 158 0.28 -10.45 9.19
N ILE A 159 0.67 -10.67 10.45
CA ILE A 159 1.37 -11.90 10.86
C ILE A 159 0.45 -13.13 10.76
N LEU A 160 -0.84 -12.99 11.09
CA LEU A 160 -1.82 -14.05 10.88
C LEU A 160 -1.90 -14.44 9.40
N LEU A 161 -2.00 -13.47 8.49
CA LEU A 161 -2.04 -13.74 7.05
C LEU A 161 -0.80 -14.50 6.58
N LEU A 162 0.40 -14.06 6.97
CA LEU A 162 1.66 -14.74 6.64
C LEU A 162 1.72 -16.18 7.19
N SER A 163 1.27 -16.38 8.43
CA SER A 163 1.24 -17.69 9.05
C SER A 163 0.25 -18.64 8.36
N ARG A 164 -0.93 -18.14 7.94
CA ARG A 164 -1.92 -18.92 7.19
C ARG A 164 -1.41 -19.28 5.79
N ILE A 165 -0.77 -18.35 5.10
CA ILE A 165 -0.13 -18.63 3.79
C ILE A 165 0.97 -19.68 3.94
N SER A 166 1.86 -19.52 4.93
CA SER A 166 2.93 -20.49 5.20
C SER A 166 2.39 -21.87 5.50
N SER A 167 1.34 -21.96 6.33
CA SER A 167 0.68 -23.21 6.67
C SER A 167 0.02 -23.87 5.45
N ALA A 168 -0.66 -23.09 4.61
CA ALA A 168 -1.31 -23.58 3.39
C ALA A 168 -0.30 -24.10 2.35
N LEU A 169 0.92 -23.56 2.34
CA LEU A 169 2.05 -24.04 1.53
C LEU A 169 2.82 -25.21 2.19
N GLY A 170 2.46 -25.61 3.41
CA GLY A 170 3.15 -26.66 4.15
C GLY A 170 4.59 -26.31 4.52
N LEU A 171 4.89 -25.01 4.71
CA LEU A 171 6.23 -24.54 5.08
C LEU A 171 6.55 -24.92 6.52
N ASP A 172 7.76 -25.41 6.75
CA ASP A 172 8.29 -25.58 8.09
C ASP A 172 8.64 -24.22 8.73
N LYS A 173 8.89 -24.22 10.04
CA LYS A 173 9.19 -22.99 10.82
C LYS A 173 10.42 -22.22 10.32
N SER A 174 11.41 -22.90 9.74
CA SER A 174 12.62 -22.26 9.20
C SER A 174 12.42 -21.65 7.81
N ARG A 175 11.26 -21.90 7.20
CA ARG A 175 10.87 -21.39 5.88
C ARG A 175 9.59 -20.57 5.92
N SER A 176 8.96 -20.42 7.09
CA SER A 176 7.71 -19.69 7.23
C SER A 176 7.92 -18.19 7.03
N TYR A 177 6.95 -17.51 6.44
CA TYR A 177 7.09 -16.13 6.02
C TYR A 177 7.08 -15.15 7.20
N GLU A 178 6.43 -15.48 8.31
CA GLU A 178 6.42 -14.66 9.51
C GLU A 178 7.79 -14.57 10.21
N GLN A 179 8.74 -15.48 9.90
CA GLN A 179 10.08 -15.44 10.48
C GLN A 179 10.89 -14.20 10.07
N TYR A 180 10.51 -13.56 8.95
CA TYR A 180 11.14 -12.35 8.44
C TYR A 180 10.66 -11.09 9.19
N HIS A 181 9.67 -11.23 10.10
CA HIS A 181 8.91 -10.13 10.72
C HIS A 181 8.78 -10.32 12.25
N ARG A 182 9.88 -10.70 12.91
CA ARG A 182 9.96 -10.93 14.35
C ARG A 182 9.61 -9.67 15.12
N LYS A 183 8.88 -9.83 16.21
CA LYS A 183 8.31 -8.73 17.02
C LYS A 183 9.33 -7.68 17.48
N ASN A 184 10.55 -8.11 17.83
CA ASN A 184 11.56 -7.24 18.43
C ASN A 184 12.68 -6.83 17.48
N ALA A 185 12.61 -7.24 16.21
CA ALA A 185 13.63 -6.91 15.24
C ALA A 185 13.26 -5.60 14.52
N VAL A 186 14.25 -4.77 14.24
CA VAL A 186 14.03 -3.43 13.69
C VAL A 186 13.49 -3.55 12.26
N CYS A 187 12.38 -2.88 11.93
CA CYS A 187 11.78 -2.95 10.61
C CYS A 187 11.16 -1.60 10.19
N PRO A 188 11.22 -1.23 8.90
CA PRO A 188 10.63 0.00 8.38
C PRO A 188 9.11 -0.13 8.15
N THR A 189 8.40 -0.91 8.97
CA THR A 189 6.94 -1.04 8.89
C THR A 189 6.27 0.26 9.29
N ALA A 190 5.27 0.71 8.53
CA ALA A 190 4.67 2.02 8.72
C ALA A 190 3.17 2.04 8.41
N LEU A 191 2.47 2.93 9.10
CA LEU A 191 1.13 3.38 8.77
C LEU A 191 1.22 4.66 7.93
N GLY A 192 0.69 4.63 6.72
CA GLY A 192 0.48 5.81 5.89
C GLY A 192 -0.97 6.29 6.01
N LEU A 193 -1.15 7.55 6.38
CA LEU A 193 -2.42 8.25 6.21
C LEU A 193 -2.27 9.13 4.98
N LEU A 194 -2.97 8.79 3.89
CA LEU A 194 -2.85 9.46 2.60
C LEU A 194 -4.10 10.27 2.29
N LYS A 195 -3.94 11.46 1.71
CA LYS A 195 -5.03 12.30 1.21
C LYS A 195 -4.77 12.65 -0.24
N TYR A 196 -5.67 12.25 -1.14
CA TYR A 196 -5.56 12.59 -2.56
C TYR A 196 -6.25 13.91 -2.87
N THR A 197 -5.65 14.65 -3.80
CA THR A 197 -6.16 15.94 -4.27
C THR A 197 -7.45 15.75 -5.07
N LEU A 198 -8.33 16.75 -5.02
CA LEU A 198 -9.51 16.79 -5.89
C LEU A 198 -9.02 17.14 -7.29
N ALA A 199 -9.16 16.21 -8.23
CA ALA A 199 -8.60 16.33 -9.57
C ALA A 199 -9.08 17.58 -10.33
N ASP A 200 -10.32 18.00 -10.07
CA ASP A 200 -10.91 19.18 -10.70
C ASP A 200 -10.38 20.50 -10.12
N LEU A 201 -9.85 20.50 -8.90
CA LEU A 201 -9.26 21.69 -8.26
C LEU A 201 -7.76 21.82 -8.52
N GLU A 202 -7.06 20.70 -8.70
CA GLU A 202 -5.60 20.67 -8.92
C GLU A 202 -5.25 19.82 -10.15
N PRO A 203 -5.57 20.26 -11.37
CA PRO A 203 -5.45 19.43 -12.58
C PRO A 203 -4.01 19.03 -12.95
N ASP A 204 -3.01 19.69 -12.37
CA ASP A 204 -1.58 19.39 -12.55
C ASP A 204 -1.03 18.37 -11.54
N LYS A 205 -1.84 17.99 -10.55
CA LYS A 205 -1.52 17.04 -9.48
C LYS A 205 -2.54 15.92 -9.48
N VAL A 206 -2.12 14.74 -9.94
CA VAL A 206 -3.04 13.63 -10.18
C VAL A 206 -2.53 12.39 -9.48
N GLY A 207 -3.36 11.78 -8.64
CA GLY A 207 -3.20 10.39 -8.22
C GLY A 207 -1.78 9.97 -7.79
N GLN A 208 -1.38 8.77 -8.17
CA GLN A 208 -0.08 8.16 -7.87
C GLN A 208 0.31 7.23 -9.02
N ILE A 209 1.59 7.26 -9.39
CA ILE A 209 2.17 6.46 -10.47
C ILE A 209 1.92 4.95 -10.32
N ALA A 210 2.05 4.22 -11.42
CA ALA A 210 2.06 2.76 -11.37
C ALA A 210 3.31 2.23 -10.65
N HIS A 211 3.11 1.27 -9.75
CA HIS A 211 4.18 0.63 -9.00
C HIS A 211 3.76 -0.73 -8.44
N THR A 212 4.74 -1.49 -7.99
CA THR A 212 4.56 -2.55 -6.98
C THR A 212 5.07 -2.04 -5.62
N ASP A 213 4.55 -2.60 -4.53
CA ASP A 213 4.94 -2.18 -3.17
C ASP A 213 6.26 -2.80 -2.75
N ALA A 214 7.09 -2.04 -2.03
CA ALA A 214 8.40 -2.53 -1.57
C ALA A 214 8.32 -3.70 -0.57
N GLY A 215 7.29 -3.66 0.29
CA GLY A 215 7.19 -4.49 1.50
C GLY A 215 6.71 -5.91 1.25
N SER A 216 6.16 -6.51 2.29
CA SER A 216 5.57 -7.85 2.23
C SER A 216 4.07 -7.82 1.96
N LEU A 217 3.35 -7.01 2.75
CA LEU A 217 1.90 -6.86 2.66
C LEU A 217 1.55 -5.38 2.81
N SER A 218 0.54 -4.95 2.07
CA SER A 218 -0.14 -3.67 2.27
C SER A 218 -1.59 -3.94 2.64
N ILE A 219 -2.06 -3.37 3.74
CA ILE A 219 -3.48 -3.41 4.16
C ILE A 219 -4.05 -2.01 3.98
N VAL A 220 -4.99 -1.84 3.06
CA VAL A 220 -5.54 -0.56 2.64
C VAL A 220 -7.01 -0.47 3.01
N PHE A 221 -7.37 0.57 3.76
CA PHE A 221 -8.76 0.99 3.95
C PHE A 221 -8.99 2.30 3.20
N THR A 222 -10.04 2.35 2.38
CA THR A 222 -10.47 3.54 1.65
C THR A 222 -11.97 3.50 1.43
N GLU A 223 -12.62 4.67 1.37
CA GLU A 223 -14.07 4.82 1.14
C GLU A 223 -14.38 5.47 -0.22
N VAL A 224 -13.34 5.84 -0.98
CA VAL A 224 -13.43 6.51 -2.27
C VAL A 224 -12.55 5.75 -3.26
N ALA A 225 -13.10 5.44 -4.42
CA ALA A 225 -12.48 4.72 -5.51
C ALA A 225 -11.31 5.51 -6.11
N GLY A 226 -10.43 4.78 -6.77
CA GLY A 226 -9.29 5.35 -7.50
C GLY A 226 -8.09 4.42 -7.57
N LEU A 227 -8.03 3.40 -6.71
CA LEU A 227 -7.07 2.32 -6.82
C LEU A 227 -7.39 1.49 -8.07
N GLN A 228 -6.36 1.28 -8.90
CA GLN A 228 -6.40 0.37 -10.04
C GLN A 228 -5.30 -0.67 -9.93
N VAL A 229 -5.58 -1.87 -10.41
CA VAL A 229 -4.62 -2.97 -10.53
C VAL A 229 -4.51 -3.41 -11.99
N LEU A 230 -3.31 -3.76 -12.41
CA LEU A 230 -3.05 -4.40 -13.70
C LEU A 230 -2.92 -5.90 -13.44
N LYS A 231 -3.91 -6.68 -13.89
CA LYS A 231 -3.91 -8.14 -13.71
C LYS A 231 -2.72 -8.77 -14.46
N PRO A 232 -2.09 -9.84 -13.92
CA PRO A 232 -1.01 -10.52 -14.59
C PRO A 232 -1.41 -10.98 -16.00
N LYS A 233 -0.53 -10.75 -16.98
CA LYS A 233 -0.72 -11.10 -18.41
C LYS A 233 -1.85 -10.35 -19.12
N GLU A 234 -2.47 -9.37 -18.48
CA GLU A 234 -3.47 -8.51 -19.10
C GLU A 234 -2.88 -7.13 -19.44
N GLU A 235 -3.58 -6.41 -20.32
CA GLU A 235 -3.18 -5.09 -20.84
C GLU A 235 -4.15 -3.97 -20.42
N GLU A 236 -5.09 -4.26 -19.52
CA GLU A 236 -6.09 -3.31 -19.03
C GLU A 236 -5.97 -3.10 -17.52
N TRP A 237 -6.21 -1.87 -17.09
CA TRP A 237 -6.25 -1.48 -15.68
C TRP A 237 -7.67 -1.63 -15.13
N TYR A 238 -7.82 -2.38 -14.05
CA TYR A 238 -9.10 -2.60 -13.40
C TYR A 238 -9.19 -1.75 -12.15
N TYR A 239 -10.27 -0.97 -11.99
CA TYR A 239 -10.54 -0.36 -10.69
C TYR A 239 -10.82 -1.44 -9.64
N ILE A 240 -10.49 -1.11 -8.40
CA ILE A 240 -10.90 -1.86 -7.22
C ILE A 240 -11.88 -0.97 -6.46
N ALA A 241 -13.16 -1.33 -6.50
CA ALA A 241 -14.20 -0.60 -5.79
C ALA A 241 -13.95 -0.63 -4.26
N PRO A 242 -14.11 0.50 -3.54
CA PRO A 242 -14.17 0.48 -2.09
C PRO A 242 -15.31 -0.41 -1.61
N LYS A 243 -15.09 -1.17 -0.54
CA LYS A 243 -16.13 -2.02 0.04
C LYS A 243 -16.24 -1.77 1.55
N PRO A 244 -17.39 -1.29 2.06
CA PRO A 244 -17.56 -1.03 3.48
C PRO A 244 -17.23 -2.24 4.34
N GLY A 245 -16.45 -2.02 5.40
CA GLY A 245 -16.03 -3.08 6.32
C GLY A 245 -14.92 -4.01 5.81
N HIS A 246 -14.36 -3.75 4.62
CA HIS A 246 -13.29 -4.56 4.06
C HIS A 246 -12.01 -3.74 3.88
N ALA A 247 -10.87 -4.38 4.09
CA ALA A 247 -9.60 -3.88 3.58
C ALA A 247 -9.34 -4.43 2.17
N VAL A 248 -8.64 -3.68 1.33
CA VAL A 248 -7.91 -4.25 0.19
C VAL A 248 -6.54 -4.64 0.68
N VAL A 249 -6.13 -5.89 0.48
CA VAL A 249 -4.81 -6.38 0.85
C VAL A 249 -4.05 -6.77 -0.40
N ASN A 250 -2.78 -6.35 -0.50
CA ASN A 250 -1.90 -6.77 -1.58
C ASN A 250 -0.53 -7.25 -1.12
N ILE A 251 0.05 -8.13 -1.94
CA ILE A 251 1.41 -8.66 -1.78
C ILE A 251 2.41 -7.67 -2.36
N GLY A 252 3.47 -7.38 -1.60
CA GLY A 252 4.60 -6.58 -2.05
C GLY A 252 5.78 -7.41 -2.56
N ASP A 253 6.76 -6.73 -3.13
CA ASP A 253 7.93 -7.32 -3.76
C ASP A 253 8.76 -8.18 -2.81
N ALA A 254 8.94 -7.75 -1.55
CA ALA A 254 9.75 -8.52 -0.60
C ALA A 254 9.15 -9.90 -0.34
N LEU A 255 7.82 -9.99 -0.20
CA LEU A 255 7.17 -11.29 0.00
C LEU A 255 7.11 -12.12 -1.29
N ARG A 256 6.99 -11.47 -2.45
CA ARG A 256 7.21 -12.15 -3.75
C ARG A 256 8.60 -12.78 -3.82
N PHE A 257 9.64 -12.07 -3.41
CA PHE A 257 11.02 -12.57 -3.41
C PHE A 257 11.24 -13.68 -2.39
N ILE A 258 10.78 -13.48 -1.15
CA ILE A 258 10.85 -14.49 -0.06
C ILE A 258 10.15 -15.79 -0.49
N SER A 259 9.03 -15.69 -1.20
CA SER A 259 8.28 -16.86 -1.68
C SER A 259 8.88 -17.50 -2.95
N GLY A 260 9.98 -16.99 -3.48
CA GLY A 260 10.58 -17.48 -4.72
C GLY A 260 9.70 -17.25 -5.95
N GLY A 261 8.88 -16.19 -5.94
CA GLY A 261 7.94 -15.84 -7.00
C GLY A 261 6.64 -16.64 -7.00
N VAL A 262 6.36 -17.43 -5.95
CA VAL A 262 5.09 -18.15 -5.79
C VAL A 262 3.93 -17.18 -5.57
N LEU A 263 4.14 -16.12 -4.78
CA LEU A 263 3.14 -15.09 -4.53
C LEU A 263 3.34 -13.92 -5.49
N GLU A 264 2.25 -13.38 -6.02
CA GLU A 264 2.30 -12.36 -7.06
C GLU A 264 2.29 -10.96 -6.44
N SER A 265 3.27 -10.11 -6.78
CA SER A 265 3.18 -8.67 -6.47
C SER A 265 2.73 -7.94 -7.72
N SER A 266 1.47 -7.48 -7.71
CA SER A 266 0.84 -6.88 -8.88
C SER A 266 1.00 -5.37 -8.93
N LEU A 267 1.16 -4.90 -10.16
CA LEU A 267 1.18 -3.50 -10.50
C LEU A 267 -0.15 -2.83 -10.14
N HIS A 268 -0.07 -1.70 -9.46
CA HIS A 268 -1.21 -0.89 -9.14
C HIS A 268 -0.86 0.59 -9.27
N ARG A 269 -1.88 1.43 -9.48
CA ARG A 269 -1.77 2.88 -9.57
C ARG A 269 -2.98 3.53 -8.92
N ILE A 270 -2.89 4.82 -8.62
CA ILE A 270 -4.05 5.58 -8.16
C ILE A 270 -4.37 6.64 -9.20
N ILE A 271 -5.59 6.64 -9.72
CA ILE A 271 -6.11 7.71 -10.57
C ILE A 271 -7.51 8.11 -10.08
N PRO A 272 -7.96 9.35 -10.29
CA PRO A 272 -9.30 9.76 -9.90
C PRO A 272 -10.37 8.86 -10.54
N HIS A 273 -11.36 8.43 -9.75
CA HIS A 273 -12.57 7.81 -10.29
C HIS A 273 -13.53 8.90 -10.79
N LYS A 274 -14.14 8.72 -11.96
CA LYS A 274 -14.92 9.79 -12.60
C LYS A 274 -16.16 10.23 -11.85
N ASP A 275 -16.77 9.30 -11.12
CA ASP A 275 -18.02 9.54 -10.38
C ASP A 275 -17.74 10.01 -8.94
N GLU A 276 -16.47 10.17 -8.55
CA GLU A 276 -16.07 10.61 -7.20
C GLU A 276 -15.01 11.71 -7.21
N LYS A 277 -14.95 12.49 -8.29
CA LYS A 277 -13.96 13.57 -8.47
C LYS A 277 -14.09 14.71 -7.45
N ASP A 278 -15.25 14.83 -6.82
CA ASP A 278 -15.62 15.85 -5.84
C ASP A 278 -15.40 15.41 -4.39
N ARG A 279 -15.01 14.14 -4.15
CA ARG A 279 -14.78 13.59 -2.81
C ARG A 279 -13.30 13.49 -2.50
N HIS A 280 -12.89 13.97 -1.33
CA HIS A 280 -11.54 13.73 -0.83
C HIS A 280 -11.37 12.22 -0.56
N LYS A 281 -10.45 11.59 -1.28
CA LYS A 281 -10.05 10.21 -1.01
C LYS A 281 -9.01 10.19 0.09
N TYR A 282 -9.39 9.63 1.24
CA TYR A 282 -8.46 9.24 2.28
C TYR A 282 -8.11 7.76 2.14
N SER A 283 -6.88 7.40 2.46
CA SER A 283 -6.46 6.01 2.53
C SER A 283 -5.59 5.77 3.74
N ILE A 284 -6.00 4.79 4.55
CA ILE A 284 -5.21 4.27 5.65
C ILE A 284 -4.48 3.05 5.10
N VAL A 285 -3.16 3.11 5.02
CA VAL A 285 -2.34 2.06 4.42
C VAL A 285 -1.33 1.56 5.46
N TYR A 286 -1.48 0.33 5.92
CA TYR A 286 -0.47 -0.32 6.75
C TYR A 286 0.49 -1.12 5.86
N LEU A 287 1.75 -0.71 5.83
CA LEU A 287 2.81 -1.26 4.99
C LEU A 287 3.71 -2.15 5.84
N LEU A 288 3.41 -3.44 5.88
CA LEU A 288 4.24 -4.43 6.55
C LEU A 288 5.53 -4.65 5.74
N ARG A 289 6.68 -4.49 6.38
CA ARG A 289 7.99 -4.69 5.76
C ARG A 289 8.83 -5.71 6.54
N PRO A 290 9.73 -6.46 5.87
CA PRO A 290 10.72 -7.29 6.53
C PRO A 290 11.60 -6.49 7.50
N GLU A 291 12.23 -7.22 8.42
CA GLU A 291 13.31 -6.69 9.25
C GLU A 291 14.42 -6.07 8.39
N MET A 292 15.11 -5.06 8.93
CA MET A 292 16.15 -4.34 8.20
C MET A 292 17.27 -5.25 7.70
N ASP A 293 17.61 -6.28 8.47
CA ASP A 293 18.67 -7.26 8.20
C ASP A 293 18.15 -8.57 7.55
N ALA A 294 16.84 -8.69 7.35
CA ALA A 294 16.26 -9.85 6.66
C ALA A 294 16.80 -9.98 5.24
N GLU A 295 17.35 -11.14 4.90
CA GLU A 295 17.91 -11.42 3.58
C GLU A 295 16.94 -12.17 2.68
N PHE A 296 16.77 -11.70 1.44
CA PHE A 296 16.00 -12.37 0.40
C PHE A 296 16.59 -12.10 -0.97
N THR A 297 16.33 -13.00 -1.92
CA THR A 297 16.88 -12.94 -3.27
C THR A 297 15.79 -12.55 -4.27
N ASP A 298 16.05 -11.52 -5.08
CA ASP A 298 15.13 -11.07 -6.12
C ASP A 298 15.09 -12.04 -7.31
N THR A 299 14.22 -11.74 -8.27
CA THR A 299 14.04 -12.57 -9.48
C THR A 299 15.25 -12.58 -10.42
N GLU A 300 16.21 -11.68 -10.23
CA GLU A 300 17.47 -11.60 -10.99
C GLU A 300 18.64 -12.29 -10.25
N GLY A 301 18.39 -12.91 -9.09
CA GLY A 301 19.40 -13.59 -8.31
C GLY A 301 20.24 -12.67 -7.41
N ARG A 302 19.84 -11.40 -7.23
CA ARG A 302 20.52 -10.48 -6.30
C ARG A 302 19.96 -10.65 -4.90
N THR A 303 20.84 -10.82 -3.92
CA THR A 303 20.47 -10.82 -2.50
C THR A 303 20.39 -9.40 -1.99
N TRP A 304 19.33 -9.12 -1.25
CA TRP A 304 19.05 -7.84 -0.60
C TRP A 304 18.86 -8.04 0.88
N LYS A 305 19.28 -7.05 1.68
CA LYS A 305 18.71 -6.84 3.02
C LYS A 305 17.43 -6.03 2.94
N GLY A 306 16.53 -6.21 3.90
CA GLY A 306 15.24 -5.52 3.95
C GLY A 306 15.35 -3.99 3.88
N LEU A 307 16.33 -3.40 4.58
CA LEU A 307 16.59 -1.96 4.54
C LEU A 307 17.12 -1.51 3.17
N GLU A 308 18.07 -2.25 2.60
CA GLU A 308 18.68 -1.94 1.30
C GLU A 308 17.64 -1.96 0.18
N TRP A 309 16.78 -2.98 0.16
CA TRP A 309 15.67 -3.09 -0.79
C TRP A 309 14.69 -1.92 -0.63
N THR A 310 14.28 -1.64 0.61
CA THR A 310 13.35 -0.55 0.92
C THR A 310 13.90 0.80 0.45
N ASN A 311 15.18 1.08 0.70
CA ASN A 311 15.83 2.31 0.29
C ASN A 311 16.04 2.38 -1.23
N LYS A 312 16.41 1.27 -1.86
CA LYS A 312 16.49 1.20 -3.33
C LYS A 312 15.15 1.54 -3.96
N LYS A 313 14.05 0.97 -3.47
CA LYS A 313 12.70 1.24 -3.99
C LYS A 313 12.30 2.70 -3.79
N HIS A 314 12.48 3.27 -2.60
CA HIS A 314 12.14 4.67 -2.33
C HIS A 314 12.99 5.66 -3.13
N ALA A 315 14.28 5.36 -3.33
CA ALA A 315 15.13 6.15 -4.22
C ALA A 315 14.57 6.20 -5.64
N VAL A 316 14.03 5.09 -6.16
CA VAL A 316 13.36 5.06 -7.48
C VAL A 316 12.05 5.85 -7.47
N PHE A 317 11.25 5.78 -6.40
CA PHE A 317 10.03 6.61 -6.28
C PHE A 317 10.32 8.12 -6.34
N ARG A 318 11.47 8.57 -5.84
CA ARG A 318 11.89 9.99 -5.86
C ARG A 318 12.72 10.39 -7.09
N ALA A 319 13.13 9.41 -7.90
CA ALA A 319 13.96 9.66 -9.07
C ALA A 319 13.21 10.42 -10.17
N SER A 320 13.95 10.93 -11.16
CA SER A 320 13.35 11.55 -12.33
C SER A 320 12.50 10.54 -13.13
N ALA A 321 11.53 11.02 -13.91
CA ALA A 321 10.70 10.15 -14.76
C ALA A 321 11.53 9.27 -15.71
N LYS A 322 12.70 9.76 -16.17
CA LYS A 322 13.62 8.99 -17.01
C LYS A 322 14.24 7.83 -16.25
N GLU A 323 14.66 8.05 -15.01
CA GLU A 323 15.26 7.02 -14.15
C GLU A 323 14.20 6.02 -13.67
N GLN A 324 12.97 6.46 -13.41
CA GLN A 324 11.84 5.59 -13.08
C GLN A 324 11.48 4.60 -14.19
N ALA A 325 11.72 4.97 -15.44
CA ALA A 325 11.54 4.08 -16.58
C ALA A 325 12.68 3.06 -16.76
N GLN A 326 13.74 3.14 -15.97
CA GLN A 326 14.90 2.25 -16.08
C GLN A 326 14.85 1.12 -15.06
N GLY A 327 15.09 -0.10 -15.53
CA GLY A 327 15.13 -1.29 -14.71
C GLY A 327 13.76 -1.74 -14.23
N THR A 328 13.77 -2.78 -13.41
CA THR A 328 12.56 -3.48 -12.94
C THR A 328 12.07 -2.98 -11.59
N TYR A 329 12.80 -2.07 -10.94
CA TYR A 329 12.54 -1.73 -9.54
C TYR A 329 11.21 -1.05 -9.31
N LEU A 330 10.71 -0.17 -10.17
CA LEU A 330 9.44 0.53 -9.91
C LEU A 330 8.24 -0.39 -10.13
N THR A 331 8.23 -1.10 -11.26
CA THR A 331 7.04 -1.76 -11.82
C THR A 331 7.17 -3.26 -12.01
N GLY A 332 8.34 -3.83 -11.71
CA GLY A 332 8.70 -5.20 -12.11
C GLY A 332 8.99 -5.35 -13.62
N ARG A 333 8.97 -4.26 -14.39
CA ARG A 333 9.05 -4.28 -15.87
C ARG A 333 9.98 -3.18 -16.39
N ASP A 334 11.08 -3.57 -17.03
CA ASP A 334 12.02 -2.61 -17.62
C ASP A 334 11.36 -1.78 -18.74
N GLY A 335 11.59 -0.47 -18.74
CA GLY A 335 11.00 0.44 -19.74
C GLY A 335 9.51 0.74 -19.56
N TYR A 336 8.85 0.23 -18.51
CA TYR A 336 7.42 0.42 -18.29
C TYR A 336 7.12 1.16 -16.99
N VAL A 337 6.39 2.27 -17.13
CA VAL A 337 6.01 3.18 -16.02
C VAL A 337 4.49 3.29 -15.82
N GLY A 338 3.69 2.64 -16.67
CA GLY A 338 2.23 2.54 -16.51
C GLY A 338 1.47 3.87 -16.48
N HIS A 339 1.92 4.85 -17.27
CA HIS A 339 1.27 6.15 -17.35
C HIS A 339 -0.21 6.04 -17.71
N TRP A 340 -0.98 6.99 -17.20
CA TRP A 340 -2.39 7.18 -17.48
C TRP A 340 -2.57 8.32 -18.49
N ASP A 341 -3.40 8.08 -19.51
CA ASP A 341 -3.82 9.08 -20.48
C ASP A 341 -5.33 9.38 -20.29
N PRO A 342 -5.67 10.51 -19.65
CA PRO A 342 -7.06 10.90 -19.39
C PRO A 342 -7.90 11.13 -20.65
N GLU A 343 -7.28 11.39 -21.81
CA GLU A 343 -8.01 11.65 -23.06
C GLU A 343 -8.48 10.35 -23.71
N THR A 344 -7.63 9.31 -23.68
CA THR A 344 -7.96 8.00 -24.24
C THR A 344 -8.91 7.18 -23.37
N ASP A 345 -9.00 7.47 -22.07
CA ASP A 345 -9.82 6.71 -21.11
C ASP A 345 -11.24 7.27 -20.90
N ARG A 346 -11.67 8.29 -21.68
CA ARG A 346 -13.01 8.90 -21.55
C ARG A 346 -14.17 7.91 -21.78
N GLU A 347 -13.94 6.77 -22.43
CA GLU A 347 -14.97 5.80 -22.82
C GLU A 347 -14.99 4.49 -21.99
N GLY A 348 -14.02 4.29 -21.07
CA GLY A 348 -13.82 3.04 -20.32
C GLY A 348 -14.50 2.98 -18.95
N GLN A 349 -15.16 4.04 -18.52
CA GLN A 349 -15.56 4.21 -17.13
C GLN A 349 -17.05 3.91 -16.93
N THR A 350 -17.43 2.66 -16.65
CA THR A 350 -18.84 2.25 -16.45
C THR A 350 -19.08 1.45 -15.18
N ILE A 351 -18.20 1.53 -14.19
CA ILE A 351 -18.42 0.85 -12.91
C ILE A 351 -19.33 1.73 -12.06
N ALA A 352 -20.53 1.24 -11.77
CA ALA A 352 -21.39 1.81 -10.74
C ALA A 352 -20.77 1.46 -9.38
N ILE A 353 -20.56 2.47 -8.55
CA ILE A 353 -20.26 2.30 -7.14
C ILE A 353 -21.61 2.00 -6.46
N GLU A 354 -21.83 0.76 -6.00
CA GLU A 354 -23.03 0.37 -5.25
C GLU A 354 -23.00 0.87 -3.80
#